data_AF-A0A1I0HXF5-F1
#
_entry.id   AF-A0A1I0HXF5-F1
#
_cell.length_a   1.000
_cell.length_b   1.000
_cell.length_c   1.000
_cell.angle_alpha   90.00
_cell.angle_beta   90.00
_cell.angle_gamma   90.00
#
_symmetry.space_group_name_H-M   'P 1'
#
loop_
_entity.id
_entity.type
_entity.pdbx_description
1 polymer ?
#
loop_
_entity_poly.entity_id
_entity_poly.type
_entity_poly.pdbx_seq_one_letter_code
_entity_poly.pdbx_strand_id
1 'polypeptide(L)'
;MKKYLLLLLVLTSNSIFAEGSVKGDLWIWEENSKAHTFSIRLLKGDNGYSGTYCAVGASGNRMDCSPQKYAKWFNFTEDNPSFTFTTNRDRKKGKAKLTKQNNKWVWELIEPPKGEHYAPKKAVLKKYIKKS
;
A
#
# COMPACT_ATOMS: atom_id res chain seq x y z
N MET A 1 58.02 -34.47 5.85
CA MET A 1 56.80 -33.88 6.43
C MET A 1 55.84 -33.53 5.29
N LYS A 2 54.78 -34.32 5.08
CA LYS A 2 53.79 -34.10 4.00
C LYS A 2 52.79 -33.02 4.46
N LYS A 3 52.73 -31.89 3.75
CA LYS A 3 51.71 -30.85 3.98
C LYS A 3 50.44 -31.24 3.22
N TYR A 4 49.38 -31.59 3.94
CA TYR A 4 48.05 -31.77 3.35
C TYR A 4 47.41 -30.40 3.17
N LEU A 5 47.16 -30.00 1.92
CA LEU A 5 46.41 -28.80 1.58
C LEU A 5 44.91 -29.15 1.67
N LEU A 6 44.24 -28.66 2.71
CA LEU A 6 42.80 -28.83 2.90
C LEU A 6 42.07 -27.83 1.98
N LEU A 7 41.34 -28.34 0.99
CA LEU A 7 40.52 -27.51 0.09
C LEU A 7 39.15 -27.26 0.73
N LEU A 8 38.93 -26.06 1.28
CA LEU A 8 37.64 -25.62 1.81
C LEU A 8 36.72 -25.15 0.68
N LEU A 9 35.77 -26.00 0.29
CA LEU A 9 34.67 -25.65 -0.62
C LEU A 9 33.64 -24.79 0.14
N VAL A 10 33.67 -23.48 -0.07
CA VAL A 10 32.68 -22.54 0.47
C VAL A 10 31.45 -22.56 -0.43
N LEU A 11 30.42 -23.29 -0.02
CA LEU A 11 29.08 -23.23 -0.62
C LEU A 11 28.42 -21.91 -0.19
N THR A 12 28.42 -20.91 -1.07
CA THR A 12 27.64 -19.70 -0.87
C THR A 12 26.20 -19.94 -1.32
N SER A 13 25.27 -19.98 -0.37
CA SER A 13 23.83 -20.04 -0.67
C SER A 13 23.36 -18.65 -1.10
N ASN A 14 23.20 -18.45 -2.41
CA ASN A 14 22.49 -17.29 -2.93
C ASN A 14 21.00 -17.42 -2.58
N SER A 15 20.57 -16.73 -1.53
CA SER A 15 19.15 -16.55 -1.24
C SER A 15 18.59 -15.54 -2.24
N ILE A 16 18.08 -16.03 -3.39
CA ILE A 16 17.35 -15.19 -4.34
C ILE A 16 16.00 -14.84 -3.69
N PHE A 17 15.92 -13.69 -3.03
CA PHE A 17 14.64 -13.10 -2.66
C PHE A 17 13.96 -12.62 -3.93
N ALA A 18 13.04 -13.42 -4.46
CA ALA A 18 12.10 -12.96 -5.47
C ALA A 18 11.14 -11.95 -4.81
N GLU A 19 11.49 -10.65 -4.86
CA GLU A 19 10.53 -9.59 -4.65
C GLU A 19 9.51 -9.64 -5.80
N GLY A 20 8.40 -10.34 -5.57
CA GLY A 20 7.29 -10.36 -6.51
C GLY A 20 6.90 -8.93 -6.88
N SER A 21 6.83 -8.65 -8.19
CA SER A 21 6.54 -7.31 -8.71
C SER A 21 5.25 -6.75 -8.08
N VAL A 22 5.38 -5.59 -7.44
CA VAL A 22 4.23 -4.94 -6.79
C VAL A 22 3.23 -4.52 -7.87
N LYS A 23 2.06 -5.14 -7.89
CA LYS A 23 1.01 -4.87 -8.89
C LYS A 23 0.28 -3.56 -8.60
N GLY A 24 -0.06 -2.83 -9.67
CA GLY A 24 -0.89 -1.62 -9.62
C GLY A 24 -0.13 -0.30 -9.53
N ASP A 25 -0.78 0.76 -10.01
CA ASP A 25 -0.27 2.14 -9.95
C ASP A 25 -0.26 2.64 -8.51
N LEU A 26 0.86 3.25 -8.09
CA LEU A 26 0.96 3.89 -6.78
C LEU A 26 0.49 5.34 -6.86
N TRP A 27 -0.33 5.75 -5.90
CA TRP A 27 -0.83 7.11 -5.75
C TRP A 27 -0.56 7.60 -4.34
N ILE A 28 -0.04 8.82 -4.23
CA ILE A 28 0.51 9.37 -2.98
C ILE A 28 -0.23 10.66 -2.66
N TRP A 29 -0.57 10.84 -1.38
CA TRP A 29 -1.23 12.04 -0.91
C TRP A 29 -0.32 13.25 -1.03
N GLU A 30 -0.86 14.34 -1.57
CA GLU A 30 -0.10 15.57 -1.82
C GLU A 30 0.40 16.25 -0.55
N GLU A 31 -0.28 16.05 0.58
CA GLU A 31 0.07 16.63 1.89
C GLU A 31 0.86 15.65 2.77
N ASN A 32 1.46 14.61 2.18
CA ASN A 32 2.38 13.75 2.92
C ASN A 32 3.46 14.59 3.63
N SER A 33 3.70 14.26 4.88
CA SER A 33 4.68 14.90 5.75
C SER A 33 5.55 13.85 6.45
N LYS A 34 6.52 14.31 7.25
CA LYS A 34 7.31 13.39 8.10
C LYS A 34 6.44 12.67 9.13
N ALA A 35 5.37 13.32 9.61
CA ALA A 35 4.51 12.79 10.67
C ALA A 35 3.40 11.90 10.15
N HIS A 36 2.84 12.23 8.97
CA HIS A 36 1.67 11.56 8.41
C HIS A 36 1.86 11.32 6.91
N THR A 37 1.63 10.08 6.48
CA THR A 37 1.60 9.75 5.06
C THR A 37 0.40 8.88 4.72
N PHE A 38 -0.10 9.04 3.51
CA PHE A 38 -1.16 8.22 2.95
C PHE A 38 -0.86 7.90 1.49
N SER A 39 -1.11 6.66 1.12
CA SER A 39 -0.99 6.19 -0.26
C SER A 39 -1.99 5.08 -0.54
N ILE A 40 -2.33 4.95 -1.82
CA ILE A 40 -3.10 3.82 -2.33
C ILE A 40 -2.39 3.18 -3.51
N ARG A 41 -2.62 1.90 -3.71
CA ARG A 41 -2.30 1.22 -4.98
C ARG A 41 -3.60 0.85 -5.66
N LEU A 42 -3.67 1.10 -6.96
CA LEU A 42 -4.84 0.78 -7.76
C LEU A 42 -4.44 -0.11 -8.93
N LEU A 43 -5.14 -1.22 -9.06
CA LEU A 43 -5.13 -2.10 -10.22
C LEU A 43 -6.42 -1.87 -10.99
N LYS A 44 -6.31 -1.43 -12.25
CA LYS A 44 -7.45 -1.35 -13.16
C LYS A 44 -7.73 -2.74 -13.73
N GLY A 45 -8.98 -3.18 -13.63
CA GLY A 45 -9.50 -4.36 -14.32
C GLY A 45 -10.64 -3.98 -15.25
N ASP A 46 -11.26 -4.99 -15.88
CA ASP A 46 -12.30 -4.77 -16.88
C ASP A 46 -13.56 -4.11 -16.29
N ASN A 47 -13.88 -4.46 -15.05
CA ASN A 47 -15.11 -4.03 -14.36
C ASN A 47 -14.84 -3.01 -13.24
N GLY A 48 -13.73 -2.26 -13.29
CA GLY A 48 -13.42 -1.20 -12.33
C GLY A 48 -12.02 -1.30 -11.73
N TYR A 49 -11.89 -1.03 -10.44
CA TYR A 49 -10.61 -0.94 -9.76
C TYR A 49 -10.59 -1.81 -8.51
N SER A 50 -9.47 -2.51 -8.32
CA SER A 50 -9.09 -3.11 -7.05
C SER A 50 -7.99 -2.29 -6.43
N GLY A 51 -8.09 -1.99 -5.15
CA GLY A 51 -7.12 -1.15 -4.47
C GLY A 51 -6.72 -1.63 -3.09
N THR A 52 -5.56 -1.13 -2.65
CA THR A 52 -5.07 -1.26 -1.28
C THR A 52 -4.65 0.11 -0.79
N TYR A 53 -4.55 0.30 0.52
CA TYR A 53 -4.06 1.54 1.10
C TYR A 53 -2.97 1.28 2.13
N CYS A 54 -2.17 2.31 2.38
CA CYS A 54 -1.20 2.37 3.44
C CYS A 54 -1.27 3.75 4.08
N ALA A 55 -1.56 3.78 5.38
CA ALA A 55 -1.58 5.00 6.17
C ALA A 55 -0.54 4.91 7.29
N VAL A 56 0.29 5.94 7.43
CA VAL A 56 1.31 6.04 8.47
C VAL A 56 1.05 7.33 9.25
N GLY A 57 1.05 7.23 10.57
CA GLY A 57 0.94 8.36 11.49
C GLY A 57 2.06 8.34 12.54
N ALA A 58 2.13 9.42 13.32
CA ALA A 58 3.07 9.58 14.42
C ALA A 58 4.54 9.30 14.03
N SER A 59 4.95 9.84 12.88
CA SER A 59 6.33 9.73 12.38
C SER A 59 6.81 8.28 12.20
N GLY A 60 5.90 7.40 11.78
CA GLY A 60 6.22 5.98 11.55
C GLY A 60 5.87 5.06 12.71
N ASN A 61 5.64 5.60 13.91
CA ASN A 61 5.33 4.79 15.09
C ASN A 61 3.96 4.09 15.01
N ARG A 62 3.08 4.58 14.13
CA ARG A 62 1.77 4.00 13.91
C ARG A 62 1.54 3.76 12.43
N MET A 63 1.29 2.51 12.07
CA MET A 63 1.15 2.09 10.69
C MET A 63 -0.09 1.23 10.51
N ASP A 64 -0.87 1.59 9.51
CA ASP A 64 -2.00 0.82 8.99
C ASP A 64 -1.71 0.46 7.54
N CYS A 65 -0.69 -0.38 7.36
CA CYS A 65 -0.20 -0.86 6.07
C CYS A 65 -0.01 -2.36 6.15
N SER A 66 0.05 -3.00 4.99
CA SER A 66 0.32 -4.43 4.88
C SER A 66 1.23 -4.69 3.68
N PRO A 67 2.15 -5.66 3.77
CA PRO A 67 2.81 -6.21 2.59
C PRO A 67 1.78 -6.67 1.57
N GLN A 68 2.09 -6.56 0.27
CA GLN A 68 1.15 -6.86 -0.81
C GLN A 68 0.50 -8.26 -0.69
N LYS A 69 1.28 -9.27 -0.28
CA LYS A 69 0.80 -10.65 -0.07
C LYS A 69 -0.31 -10.79 0.98
N TYR A 70 -0.40 -9.84 1.92
CA TYR A 70 -1.42 -9.83 2.98
C TYR A 70 -2.39 -8.67 2.84
N ALA A 71 -2.33 -7.96 1.72
CA ALA A 71 -3.08 -6.74 1.53
C ALA A 71 -4.58 -6.98 1.51
N LYS A 72 -5.28 -6.02 2.11
CA LYS A 72 -6.73 -6.02 2.22
C LYS A 72 -7.28 -5.18 1.09
N TRP A 73 -7.68 -5.88 0.05
CA TRP A 73 -8.18 -5.27 -1.16
C TRP A 73 -9.59 -4.74 -0.95
N PHE A 74 -9.84 -3.54 -1.46
CA PHE A 74 -11.16 -2.99 -1.69
C PHE A 74 -11.42 -2.94 -3.20
N ASN A 75 -12.69 -2.88 -3.60
CA ASN A 75 -13.09 -2.78 -5.00
C ASN A 75 -14.13 -1.69 -5.16
N PHE A 76 -14.07 -0.96 -6.28
CA PHE A 76 -15.05 0.07 -6.63
C PHE A 76 -15.08 0.28 -8.15
N THR A 77 -16.12 0.95 -8.64
CA THR A 77 -16.23 1.40 -10.02
C THR A 77 -16.37 2.92 -10.06
N GLU A 78 -16.21 3.54 -11.23
CA GLU A 78 -16.41 4.99 -11.33
C GLU A 78 -17.88 5.38 -11.08
N ASP A 79 -18.83 4.52 -11.48
CA ASP A 79 -20.27 4.69 -11.23
C ASP A 79 -20.66 4.41 -9.76
N ASN A 80 -19.96 3.49 -9.10
CA ASN A 80 -20.13 3.19 -7.68
C ASN A 80 -18.79 3.37 -6.93
N PRO A 81 -18.42 4.63 -6.63
CA PRO A 81 -17.10 4.97 -6.09
C PRO A 81 -16.93 4.68 -4.61
N SER A 82 -18.02 4.28 -3.93
CA SER A 82 -18.03 3.99 -2.49
C SER A 82 -17.70 2.53 -2.24
N PHE A 83 -16.85 2.26 -1.26
CA PHE A 83 -16.44 0.91 -0.91
C PHE A 83 -16.17 0.76 0.57
N THR A 84 -16.22 -0.49 1.03
CA THR A 84 -15.75 -0.85 2.37
C THR A 84 -14.27 -1.20 2.29
N PHE A 85 -13.48 -0.64 3.20
CA PHE A 85 -12.08 -1.04 3.40
C PHE A 85 -11.91 -1.67 4.78
N THR A 86 -10.85 -2.46 4.95
CA THR A 86 -10.53 -3.11 6.21
C THR A 86 -9.16 -2.65 6.68
N THR A 87 -9.06 -2.22 7.94
CA THR A 87 -7.78 -1.87 8.56
C THR A 87 -6.84 -3.07 8.60
N ASN A 88 -5.58 -2.84 8.30
CA ASN A 88 -4.53 -3.85 8.29
C ASN A 88 -4.21 -4.32 9.71
N ARG A 89 -4.22 -3.40 10.70
CA ARG A 89 -3.93 -3.71 12.11
C ARG A 89 -5.09 -4.39 12.83
N ASP A 90 -6.21 -3.69 13.00
CA ASP A 90 -7.29 -4.14 13.90
C ASP A 90 -8.42 -4.90 13.18
N ARG A 91 -8.28 -5.13 11.86
CA ARG A 91 -9.28 -5.79 11.00
C ARG A 91 -10.68 -5.14 11.05
N LYS A 92 -10.76 -3.85 11.42
CA LYS A 92 -12.02 -3.09 11.49
C LYS A 92 -12.40 -2.57 10.12
N LYS A 93 -13.69 -2.47 9.86
CA LYS A 93 -14.23 -2.01 8.58
C LYS A 93 -14.60 -0.53 8.66
N GLY A 94 -14.22 0.23 7.64
CA GLY A 94 -14.68 1.59 7.40
C GLY A 94 -15.24 1.71 5.99
N LYS A 95 -15.89 2.84 5.68
CA LYS A 95 -16.36 3.17 4.33
C LYS A 95 -15.64 4.38 3.81
N ALA A 96 -15.18 4.29 2.57
CA ALA A 96 -14.56 5.40 1.87
C ALA A 96 -15.16 5.52 0.47
N LYS A 97 -14.90 6.65 -0.16
CA LYS A 97 -15.21 6.93 -1.56
C LYS A 97 -13.93 7.34 -2.26
N LEU A 98 -13.73 6.85 -3.48
CA LEU A 98 -12.64 7.27 -4.34
C LEU A 98 -13.18 7.78 -5.66
N THR A 99 -12.96 9.05 -5.94
CA THR A 99 -13.38 9.67 -7.20
C THR A 99 -12.20 10.19 -7.98
N LYS A 100 -12.29 10.14 -9.30
CA LYS A 100 -11.29 10.73 -10.17
C LYS A 100 -11.65 12.19 -10.41
N GLN A 101 -10.69 13.08 -10.17
CA GLN A 101 -10.82 14.50 -10.48
C GLN A 101 -9.59 14.91 -11.28
N ASN A 102 -9.79 15.20 -12.56
CA ASN A 102 -8.71 15.38 -13.54
C ASN A 102 -7.78 14.13 -13.55
N ASN A 103 -6.48 14.35 -13.37
CA ASN A 103 -5.46 13.29 -13.30
C ASN A 103 -5.12 12.86 -11.86
N LYS A 104 -6.02 13.10 -10.91
CA LYS A 104 -5.83 12.75 -9.49
C LYS A 104 -6.98 11.88 -8.99
N TRP A 105 -6.72 11.13 -7.93
CA TRP A 105 -7.76 10.48 -7.15
C TRP A 105 -8.05 11.28 -5.89
N VAL A 106 -9.30 11.34 -5.50
CA VAL A 106 -9.75 11.98 -4.26
C VAL A 106 -10.36 10.91 -3.39
N TRP A 107 -9.67 10.60 -2.29
CA TRP A 107 -10.15 9.76 -1.21
C TRP A 107 -10.96 10.60 -0.23
N GLU A 108 -12.13 10.10 0.17
CA GLU A 108 -12.95 10.66 1.22
C GLU A 108 -13.43 9.56 2.16
N LEU A 109 -13.19 9.72 3.46
CA LEU A 109 -13.65 8.80 4.50
C LEU A 109 -15.11 9.13 4.84
N ILE A 110 -16.03 8.21 4.51
CA ILE A 110 -17.45 8.36 4.79
C ILE A 110 -17.76 7.88 6.21
N GLU A 111 -17.27 6.70 6.56
CA GLU A 111 -17.49 6.08 7.85
C GLU A 111 -16.14 5.59 8.40
N PRO A 112 -15.62 6.19 9.48
CA PRO A 112 -14.37 5.74 10.07
C PRO A 112 -14.52 4.33 10.64
N PRO A 113 -13.49 3.46 10.54
CA PRO A 113 -13.52 2.17 11.19
C PRO A 113 -13.57 2.33 12.72
N LYS A 114 -14.35 1.47 13.37
CA LYS A 114 -14.49 1.43 14.84
C LYS A 114 -13.23 0.83 15.49
N GLY A 115 -12.18 1.64 15.59
CA GLY A 115 -10.86 1.28 16.11
C GLY A 115 -9.80 2.29 15.68
N GLU A 116 -8.55 1.97 15.98
CA GLU A 116 -7.45 2.85 15.61
C GLU A 116 -7.21 2.81 14.10
N HIS A 117 -7.20 3.99 13.47
CA HIS A 117 -6.91 4.14 12.05
C HIS A 117 -6.18 5.44 11.77
N TYR A 118 -5.46 5.46 10.65
CA TYR A 118 -4.66 6.60 10.22
C TYR A 118 -5.01 7.07 8.81
N ALA A 119 -6.03 6.46 8.19
CA ALA A 119 -6.55 6.93 6.91
C ALA A 119 -7.10 8.36 7.08
N PRO A 120 -6.71 9.31 6.22
CA PRO A 120 -7.15 10.69 6.35
C PRO A 120 -8.64 10.82 6.02
N LYS A 121 -9.29 11.83 6.60
CA LYS A 121 -10.69 12.17 6.26
C LYS A 121 -10.85 12.50 4.78
N LYS A 122 -9.86 13.17 4.20
CA LYS A 122 -9.78 13.50 2.77
C LYS A 122 -8.33 13.47 2.32
N ALA A 123 -8.07 12.95 1.13
CA ALA A 123 -6.75 13.00 0.51
C ALA A 123 -6.84 13.16 -1.00
N VAL A 124 -6.14 14.16 -1.52
CA VAL A 124 -5.91 14.33 -2.96
C VAL A 124 -4.62 13.59 -3.31
N LEU A 125 -4.73 12.63 -4.22
CA LEU A 125 -3.69 11.64 -4.51
C LEU A 125 -3.16 11.84 -5.93
N LYS A 126 -1.84 12.06 -6.04
CA LYS A 126 -1.14 12.14 -7.33
C LYS A 126 -0.47 10.82 -7.67
N LYS A 127 -0.42 10.48 -8.97
CA LYS A 127 0.27 9.28 -9.43
C LYS A 127 1.77 9.41 -9.10
N TYR A 128 2.33 8.41 -8.45
CA TYR A 128 3.76 8.33 -8.22
C TYR A 128 4.44 7.84 -9.48
N ILE A 129 5.32 8.66 -10.03
CA ILE A 129 6.16 8.34 -11.16
C ILE A 129 7.59 8.28 -10.62
N LYS A 130 8.18 7.08 -10.59
CA LYS A 130 9.60 6.94 -10.24
C LYS A 130 10.39 7.67 -11.34
N LYS A 131 11.06 8.75 -10.97
CA LYS A 131 12.02 9.41 -11.87
C LYS A 131 13.21 8.45 -12.02
N SER A 132 13.46 8.02 -13.26
CA SER A 132 14.64 7.27 -13.68
C SER A 132 15.88 8.13 -13.57
#